data_AF-A0A662LK74-F1
#
_entry.id   AF-A0A662LK74-F1
#
_cell.length_a   1.000
_cell.length_b   1.000
_cell.length_c   1.000
_cell.angle_alpha   90.00
_cell.angle_beta   90.00
_cell.angle_gamma   90.00
#
_symmetry.space_group_name_H-M   'P 1'
#
loop_
_entity.id
_entity.type
_entity.pdbx_description
1 polymer ?
#
loop_
_entity_poly.entity_id
_entity_poly.type
_entity_poly.pdbx_seq_one_letter_code
_entity_poly.pdbx_strand_id
1 'polypeptide(L)'
;MKIVLEPIGIIRTPFKKAKDAPRQAAEALMYTAVAEIFPPYREALEGLDSFPWVVLIYFLHRTGGRGDLKGVFSTRSPHRPNPLGVAVVELLEVKEDSIR
;
A
#
# COMPACT_ATOMS: atom_id res chain seq x y z
N MET A 1 6.35 24.06 5.38
CA MET A 1 5.19 23.65 4.55
C MET A 1 4.67 22.32 5.09
N LYS A 2 3.34 22.16 5.23
CA LYS A 2 2.72 20.89 5.62
C LYS A 2 1.96 20.34 4.41
N ILE A 3 2.02 19.03 4.20
CA ILE A 3 1.25 18.32 3.19
C ILE A 3 0.17 17.52 3.93
N VAL A 4 -1.08 17.65 3.48
CA VAL A 4 -2.22 16.87 3.99
C VAL A 4 -2.58 15.86 2.90
N LEU A 5 -2.74 14.60 3.30
CA LEU A 5 -3.10 13.51 2.40
C LEU A 5 -4.51 13.03 2.76
N GLU A 6 -5.36 12.91 1.76
CA GLU A 6 -6.66 12.27 1.90
C GLU A 6 -6.58 10.83 1.38
N PRO A 7 -7.02 9.83 2.16
CA PRO A 7 -7.04 8.46 1.68
C PRO A 7 -8.04 8.32 0.53
N ILE A 8 -7.59 7.70 -0.56
CA ILE A 8 -8.44 7.41 -1.73
C ILE A 8 -9.11 6.03 -1.67
N GLY A 9 -8.79 5.25 -0.64
CA GLY A 9 -9.21 3.87 -0.55
C GLY A 9 -8.61 3.12 0.64
N ILE A 10 -8.87 1.81 0.70
CA ILE A 10 -8.36 0.90 1.73
C ILE A 10 -7.82 -0.38 1.08
N ILE A 11 -6.62 -0.78 1.47
CA ILE A 11 -6.04 -2.07 1.06
C ILE A 11 -6.46 -3.15 2.06
N ARG A 12 -7.15 -4.18 1.58
CA ARG A 12 -7.52 -5.40 2.30
C ARG A 12 -6.52 -6.49 2.00
N THR A 13 -5.85 -6.97 3.03
CA THR A 13 -4.90 -8.10 2.94
C THR A 13 -5.34 -9.23 3.88
N PRO A 14 -4.81 -10.45 3.68
CA PRO A 14 -4.98 -11.54 4.65
C PRO A 14 -4.26 -11.25 5.98
N PHE A 15 -3.34 -10.28 6.03
CA PHE A 15 -2.52 -9.98 7.20
C PHE A 15 -3.28 -9.11 8.21
N LYS A 16 -3.60 -9.67 9.38
CA LYS A 16 -4.36 -8.96 10.42
C LYS A 16 -3.48 -8.22 11.43
N LYS A 17 -2.24 -8.66 11.63
CA LYS A 17 -1.26 -8.04 12.53
C LYS A 17 -0.03 -7.63 11.74
N ALA A 18 0.66 -6.57 12.18
CA ALA A 18 1.86 -6.07 11.51
C ALA A 18 2.97 -7.14 11.41
N LYS A 19 3.07 -8.03 12.39
CA LYS A 19 4.03 -9.14 12.40
C LYS A 19 3.73 -10.24 11.36
N ASP A 20 2.49 -10.32 10.90
CA ASP A 20 2.04 -11.31 9.91
C ASP A 20 2.25 -10.78 8.48
N ALA A 21 2.50 -9.47 8.34
CA ALA A 21 2.74 -8.85 7.05
C ALA A 21 4.13 -9.23 6.51
N PRO A 22 4.27 -9.54 5.21
CA PRO A 22 5.54 -9.82 4.57
C PRO A 22 6.53 -8.68 4.79
N ARG A 23 7.78 -9.01 5.09
CA ARG A 23 8.84 -7.99 5.24
C ARG A 23 9.33 -7.51 3.88
N GLN A 24 9.15 -8.32 2.85
CA GLN A 24 9.60 -8.07 1.49
C GLN A 24 8.55 -8.52 0.47
N ALA A 25 8.54 -7.90 -0.70
CA ALA A 25 7.61 -8.25 -1.79
C ALA A 25 7.71 -9.72 -2.21
N ALA A 26 8.91 -10.32 -2.18
CA ALA A 26 9.10 -11.74 -2.51
C ALA A 26 8.33 -12.69 -1.58
N GLU A 27 8.18 -12.33 -0.30
CA GLU A 27 7.39 -13.11 0.67
C GLU A 27 5.86 -12.96 0.44
N ALA A 28 5.45 -11.94 -0.32
CA ALA A 28 4.06 -11.63 -0.60
C ALA A 28 3.53 -12.32 -1.87
N LEU A 29 4.38 -12.95 -2.69
CA LEU A 29 4.02 -13.49 -4.01
C LEU A 29 2.87 -14.52 -4.00
N MET A 30 2.67 -15.21 -2.87
CA MET A 30 1.61 -16.22 -2.70
C MET A 30 0.28 -15.63 -2.23
N TYR A 31 0.20 -14.31 -2.01
CA TYR A 31 -0.96 -13.66 -1.44
C TYR A 31 -1.53 -12.64 -2.41
N THR A 32 -2.86 -12.57 -2.44
CA THR A 32 -3.59 -11.52 -3.14
C THR A 32 -4.16 -10.53 -2.13
N ALA A 33 -4.37 -9.31 -2.57
CA ALA A 33 -4.99 -8.23 -1.81
C ALA A 33 -6.05 -7.56 -2.67
N VAL A 34 -6.90 -6.76 -2.06
CA VAL A 34 -7.85 -5.92 -2.79
C VAL A 34 -7.69 -4.49 -2.32
N ALA A 35 -7.48 -3.55 -3.23
CA ALA A 35 -7.56 -2.13 -2.91
C ALA A 35 -8.96 -1.62 -3.27
N GLU A 36 -9.77 -1.35 -2.24
CA GLU A 36 -11.09 -0.73 -2.36
C GLU A 36 -10.90 0.78 -2.58
N ILE A 37 -11.53 1.35 -3.61
CA ILE A 37 -11.45 2.76 -3.96
C ILE A 37 -12.73 3.48 -3.51
N PHE A 38 -12.55 4.62 -2.82
CA PHE A 38 -13.69 5.40 -2.33
C PHE A 38 -14.46 6.05 -3.48
N PRO A 39 -15.79 6.24 -3.34
CA PRO A 39 -16.65 6.68 -4.43
C PRO A 39 -16.15 7.91 -5.23
N PRO A 40 -15.62 8.99 -4.60
CA PRO A 40 -15.15 10.16 -5.33
C PRO A 40 -13.97 9.91 -6.28
N TYR A 41 -13.30 8.77 -6.19
CA TYR A 41 -12.06 8.47 -6.92
C TYR A 41 -12.22 7.31 -7.92
N ARG A 42 -13.40 6.70 -8.04
CA ARG A 42 -13.60 5.48 -8.84
C ARG A 42 -13.42 5.69 -10.34
N GLU A 43 -13.80 6.85 -10.86
CA GLU A 43 -13.60 7.21 -12.28
C GLU A 43 -12.11 7.16 -12.68
N ALA A 44 -11.19 7.37 -11.72
CA ALA A 44 -9.75 7.28 -11.97
C ALA A 44 -9.23 5.85 -12.21
N LEU A 45 -10.10 4.82 -12.12
CA LEU A 45 -9.76 3.44 -12.49
C LEU A 45 -9.85 3.20 -14.01
N GLU A 46 -10.46 4.11 -14.77
CA GLU A 46 -10.60 3.97 -16.22
C GLU A 46 -9.25 3.75 -16.91
N GLY A 47 -9.13 2.67 -17.70
CA GLY A 47 -7.93 2.31 -18.46
C GLY A 47 -6.81 1.68 -17.64
N LEU A 48 -6.98 1.47 -16.33
CA LEU A 48 -5.95 0.85 -15.48
C LEU A 48 -5.67 -0.61 -15.85
N ASP A 49 -6.68 -1.31 -16.38
CA ASP A 49 -6.61 -2.70 -16.86
C ASP A 49 -5.66 -2.90 -18.06
N SER A 50 -5.26 -1.82 -18.72
CA SER A 50 -4.25 -1.83 -19.78
C SER A 50 -2.81 -2.01 -19.26
N PHE A 51 -2.60 -2.04 -17.94
CA PHE A 51 -1.29 -2.17 -17.30
C PHE A 51 -1.18 -3.44 -16.45
N PRO A 52 -0.18 -4.30 -16.68
CA PRO A 52 0.00 -5.53 -15.91
C PRO A 52 0.55 -5.29 -14.50
N TRP A 53 1.12 -4.12 -14.24
CA TRP A 53 1.73 -3.76 -12.96
C TRP A 53 1.30 -2.36 -12.54
N VAL A 54 1.03 -2.18 -11.26
CA VAL A 54 0.71 -0.88 -10.68
C VAL A 54 1.60 -0.59 -9.46
N VAL A 55 1.78 0.70 -9.18
CA VAL A 55 2.50 1.16 -8.00
C VAL A 55 1.47 1.61 -6.96
N LEU A 56 1.45 0.96 -5.82
CA LEU A 56 0.64 1.36 -4.68
C LEU A 56 1.48 2.22 -3.72
N ILE A 57 0.98 3.42 -3.41
CA ILE A 57 1.48 4.26 -2.32
C ILE A 57 0.42 4.23 -1.23
N TYR A 58 0.79 3.80 -0.03
CA TYR A 58 -0.16 3.60 1.06
C TYR A 58 0.37 4.10 2.40
N PHE A 59 -0.55 4.54 3.26
CA PHE A 59 -0.21 5.05 4.57
C PHE A 59 -0.12 3.92 5.60
N LEU A 60 1.04 3.78 6.23
CA LEU A 60 1.30 2.82 7.30
C LEU A 60 0.75 3.37 8.63
N HIS A 61 -0.58 3.32 8.76
CA HIS A 61 -1.37 3.92 9.84
C HIS A 61 -1.09 3.39 11.27
N ARG A 62 -0.30 2.31 11.41
CA ARG A 62 0.01 1.68 12.72
C ARG A 62 1.50 1.75 13.09
N THR A 63 2.15 2.85 12.73
CA THR A 63 3.59 3.05 12.95
C THR A 63 3.87 3.71 14.30
N GLY A 64 3.54 3.02 15.40
CA GLY A 64 3.95 3.43 16.74
C GLY A 64 5.27 2.76 17.15
N GLY A 65 6.28 3.52 17.59
CA GLY A 65 7.51 2.97 18.18
C GLY A 65 8.79 3.76 17.87
N ARG A 66 9.86 3.51 18.64
CA ARG A 66 11.21 4.00 18.34
C ARG A 66 11.73 3.28 17.09
N GLY A 67 12.22 4.06 16.12
CA GLY A 67 12.84 3.53 14.90
C GLY A 67 14.08 2.68 15.18
N ASP A 68 14.52 1.97 14.15
CA ASP A 68 15.67 1.07 14.21
C ASP A 68 16.94 1.77 14.74
N LEU A 69 17.91 0.99 15.23
CA LEU A 69 19.24 1.46 15.67
C LEU A 69 20.07 2.10 14.54
N LYS A 70 19.58 2.04 13.29
CA LYS A 70 20.19 2.59 12.08
C LYS A 70 19.38 3.79 11.58
N GLY A 71 20.03 4.75 10.90
CA GLY A 71 19.34 5.90 10.31
C GLY A 71 18.20 5.46 9.38
N VAL A 72 16.96 5.88 9.66
CA VAL A 72 15.75 5.34 9.02
C VAL A 72 15.74 5.42 7.49
N PHE A 73 16.43 6.41 6.91
CA PHE A 73 16.50 6.60 5.45
C PHE A 73 17.42 5.60 4.74
N SER A 74 18.26 4.86 5.47
CA SER A 74 19.02 3.74 4.90
C SER A 74 18.25 2.41 4.93
N THR A 75 16.99 2.42 5.36
CA THR A 75 16.17 1.22 5.52
C THR A 75 14.79 1.36 4.86
N ARG A 76 14.05 0.25 4.81
CA ARG A 76 12.62 0.20 4.44
C ARG A 76 11.70 0.16 5.68
N SER A 77 12.20 0.62 6.83
CA SER A 77 11.45 0.57 8.09
C SER A 77 10.14 1.37 7.98
N PRO A 78 9.01 0.83 8.48
CA PRO A 78 7.75 1.55 8.49
C PRO A 78 7.76 2.72 9.50
N HIS A 79 8.66 2.70 10.49
CA HIS A 79 8.81 3.74 11.52
C HIS A 79 9.63 4.94 11.02
N ARG A 80 9.03 5.76 10.15
CA ARG A 80 9.66 6.91 9.50
C ARG A 80 8.82 8.19 9.63
N PRO A 81 9.40 9.39 9.45
CA PRO A 81 8.69 10.66 9.67
C PRO A 81 7.38 10.80 8.90
N ASN A 82 7.37 10.32 7.65
CA ASN A 82 6.17 10.20 6.80
C ASN A 82 6.00 8.72 6.45
N PRO A 83 5.09 7.99 7.14
CA PRO A 83 4.99 6.54 7.06
C PRO A 83 4.25 6.10 5.78
N LEU A 84 4.89 6.35 4.64
CA LEU A 84 4.43 5.94 3.32
C LEU A 84 5.14 4.64 2.91
N GLY A 85 4.35 3.61 2.61
CA GLY A 85 4.78 2.39 1.95
C GLY A 85 4.64 2.52 0.44
N VAL A 86 5.51 1.82 -0.28
CA VAL A 86 5.46 1.69 -1.74
C VAL A 86 5.55 0.21 -2.09
N ALA A 87 4.66 -0.26 -2.95
CA ALA A 87 4.69 -1.62 -3.48
C ALA A 87 4.45 -1.58 -4.99
N VAL A 88 5.23 -2.36 -5.73
CA VAL A 88 4.94 -2.69 -7.13
C VAL A 88 4.23 -4.03 -7.10
N VAL A 89 3.01 -4.10 -7.64
CA VAL A 89 2.16 -5.29 -7.60
C VAL A 89 1.66 -5.62 -9.00
N GLU A 90 1.45 -6.91 -9.25
CA GLU A 90 0.76 -7.39 -10.45
C GLU A 90 -0.71 -7.00 -10.32
N LEU A 91 -1.29 -6.47 -11.39
CA LEU A 91 -2.72 -6.16 -11.46
C LEU A 91 -3.45 -7.36 -12.04
N LEU A 92 -4.27 -8.02 -11.23
CA LEU A 92 -4.98 -9.24 -11.63
C LEU A 92 -6.38 -8.93 -12.16
N GLU A 93 -7.04 -7.92 -11.60
CA GLU A 93 -8.41 -7.55 -11.97
C GLU A 93 -8.69 -6.08 -11.63
N VAL A 94 -9.45 -5.40 -12.50
CA VAL A 94 -10.03 -4.07 -12.23
C VAL A 94 -11.55 -4.19 -12.20
N LYS A 95 -12.17 -3.65 -11.16
CA LYS A 95 -13.62 -3.54 -10.98
C LYS A 95 -14.01 -2.08 -10.85
N GLU A 96 -15.32 -1.81 -10.85
CA GLU A 96 -15.87 -0.46 -10.70
C GLU A 96 -15.36 0.26 -9.44
N ASP A 97 -15.13 -0.48 -8.35
CA ASP A 97 -14.80 0.09 -7.04
C ASP A 97 -13.50 -0.45 -6.43
N SER A 98 -12.77 -1.30 -7.14
CA SER A 98 -11.63 -1.98 -6.56
C SER A 98 -10.67 -2.54 -7.61
N ILE A 99 -9.44 -2.77 -7.17
CA ILE A 99 -8.45 -3.56 -7.92
C ILE A 99 -7.97 -4.73 -7.07
N ARG A 100 -7.62 -5.83 -7.73
CA ARG A 100 -7.08 -7.03 -7.12
C ARG A 100 -5.69 -7.33 -7.65
#